data_AF-A0A925N772-F1
#
_entry.id   AF-A0A925N772-F1
#
_cell.length_a   1.000
_cell.length_b   1.000
_cell.length_c   1.000
_cell.angle_alpha   90.00
_cell.angle_beta   90.00
_cell.angle_gamma   90.00
#
_symmetry.space_group_name_H-M   'P 1'
#
loop_
_entity.id
_entity.type
_entity.pdbx_description
1 polymer ?
#
loop_
_entity_poly.entity_id
_entity_poly.type
_entity_poly.pdbx_seq_one_letter_code
_entity_poly.pdbx_strand_id
1 'polypeptide(L)'
;MGAKLKVAGWVALGAVAGALTTMQLQATARNPATQLPLEELQQLAAVFGMVKSDYVEPVDEKKLITDAIGGMVAGLDPHSQYFDKKSFKEFREGTTGKFVGVGIEIGMEDGLVKVVSPIEGSPAFRAGLKSGDLITKIDDTAVKGLTMDQAVKRMRGEP
;
A
#
# COMPACT_ATOMS: atom_id res chain seq x y z
N MET A 1 60.19 -17.73 -35.36
CA MET A 1 59.83 -16.97 -34.13
C MET A 1 58.67 -15.98 -34.33
N GLY A 2 58.39 -15.47 -35.55
CA GLY A 2 57.40 -14.41 -35.77
C GLY A 2 55.91 -14.76 -35.63
N ALA A 3 55.50 -16.03 -35.78
CA ALA A 3 54.07 -16.39 -35.71
C ALA A 3 53.50 -16.30 -34.28
N LYS A 4 54.27 -16.69 -33.26
CA LYS A 4 53.85 -16.64 -31.85
C LYS A 4 53.69 -15.19 -31.34
N LEU A 5 54.55 -14.29 -31.82
CA LEU A 5 54.47 -12.85 -31.52
C LEU A 5 53.24 -12.19 -32.16
N LYS A 6 52.89 -12.59 -33.39
CA LYS A 6 51.68 -12.10 -34.06
C LYS A 6 50.40 -12.54 -33.32
N VAL A 7 50.33 -13.80 -32.90
CA VAL A 7 49.18 -14.33 -32.14
C VAL A 7 49.04 -13.64 -30.79
N ALA A 8 50.16 -13.42 -30.07
CA ALA A 8 50.14 -12.67 -28.81
C ALA A 8 49.63 -11.23 -28.98
N GLY A 9 49.98 -10.56 -30.09
CA GLY A 9 49.49 -9.21 -30.41
C GLY A 9 47.98 -9.17 -30.65
N TRP A 10 47.42 -10.13 -31.39
CA TRP A 10 45.98 -10.20 -31.63
C TRP A 10 45.17 -10.50 -30.37
N VAL A 11 45.69 -11.34 -29.47
CA VAL A 11 45.05 -11.64 -28.18
C VAL A 11 45.06 -10.41 -27.26
N ALA A 12 46.17 -9.67 -27.20
CA ALA A 12 46.25 -8.45 -26.41
C ALA A 12 45.31 -7.36 -26.92
N LEU A 13 45.22 -7.17 -28.25
CA LEU A 13 44.31 -6.20 -28.85
C LEU A 13 42.84 -6.55 -28.57
N GLY A 14 42.47 -7.84 -28.67
CA GLY A 14 41.13 -8.32 -28.34
C GLY A 14 40.78 -8.12 -26.86
N ALA A 15 41.73 -8.35 -25.94
CA ALA A 15 41.52 -8.12 -24.52
C ALA A 15 41.32 -6.63 -24.19
N VAL A 16 42.09 -5.74 -24.81
CA VAL A 16 41.94 -4.29 -24.64
C VAL A 16 40.62 -3.79 -25.23
N ALA A 17 40.24 -4.24 -26.43
CA ALA A 17 38.96 -3.91 -27.04
C ALA A 17 37.77 -4.44 -26.22
N GLY A 18 37.88 -5.64 -25.66
CA GLY A 18 36.89 -6.21 -24.74
C GLY A 18 36.77 -5.40 -23.45
N ALA A 19 37.88 -4.99 -22.85
CA ALA A 19 37.88 -4.15 -21.65
C ALA A 19 37.30 -2.74 -21.90
N LEU A 20 37.59 -2.15 -23.06
CA LEU A 20 37.05 -0.83 -23.41
C LEU A 20 35.54 -0.87 -23.70
N THR A 21 35.07 -1.93 -24.35
CA THR A 21 33.63 -2.10 -24.63
C THR A 21 32.82 -2.38 -23.36
N THR A 22 33.36 -3.15 -22.40
CA THR A 22 32.69 -3.35 -21.10
C THR A 22 32.62 -2.06 -20.28
N MET A 23 33.67 -1.22 -20.29
CA MET A 23 33.63 0.08 -19.60
C MET A 23 32.63 1.06 -20.23
N GLN A 24 32.53 1.13 -21.56
CA GLN A 24 31.54 1.98 -22.23
C GLN A 24 30.09 1.53 -22.01
N LEU A 25 29.83 0.22 -21.96
CA LEU A 25 28.52 -0.34 -21.62
C LEU A 25 28.10 0.01 -20.18
N GLN A 26 29.02 -0.05 -19.21
CA GLN A 26 28.72 0.34 -17.82
C GLN A 26 28.45 1.84 -17.66
N ALA A 27 29.10 2.69 -18.46
CA ALA A 27 28.86 4.14 -18.45
C ALA A 27 27.48 4.50 -19.03
N THR A 28 27.00 3.75 -20.03
CA THR A 28 25.74 4.02 -20.74
C THR A 28 24.53 3.37 -20.05
N ALA A 29 24.74 2.36 -19.20
CA ALA A 29 23.71 1.68 -18.41
C ALA A 29 23.34 2.40 -17.10
N ARG A 30 23.98 3.54 -16.79
CA ARG A 30 23.45 4.48 -15.79
C ARG A 30 22.24 5.17 -16.38
N ASN A 31 21.11 4.48 -16.28
CA ASN A 31 19.80 5.01 -16.58
C ASN A 31 19.68 6.37 -15.85
N PRO A 32 19.43 7.50 -16.52
CA PRO A 32 19.19 8.79 -15.88
C PRO A 32 17.77 8.83 -15.30
N ALA A 33 17.32 7.73 -14.72
CA ALA A 33 16.09 7.66 -13.95
C ALA A 33 16.35 8.42 -12.65
N THR A 34 16.21 9.75 -12.74
CA THR A 34 16.09 10.73 -11.67
C THR A 34 17.12 10.56 -10.55
N GLN A 35 18.26 11.24 -10.69
CA GLN A 35 19.13 11.47 -9.54
C GLN A 35 18.29 12.07 -8.41
N LEU A 36 18.37 11.48 -7.22
CA LEU A 36 17.63 12.00 -6.08
C LEU A 36 18.05 13.45 -5.81
N PRO A 37 17.09 14.36 -5.57
CA PRO A 37 17.38 15.76 -5.25
C PRO A 37 17.98 15.84 -3.84
N LEU A 38 19.31 15.65 -3.74
CA LEU A 38 20.00 15.49 -2.45
C LEU A 38 19.91 16.74 -1.57
N GLU A 39 19.91 17.93 -2.19
CA GLU A 39 19.82 19.21 -1.48
C GLU A 39 18.44 19.38 -0.84
N GLU A 40 17.37 19.08 -1.58
CA GLU A 40 16.00 19.18 -1.14
C GLU A 40 15.68 18.13 -0.06
N LEU A 41 16.25 16.92 -0.18
CA LEU A 41 16.15 15.90 0.87
C LEU A 41 16.87 16.30 2.15
N GLN A 42 18.02 16.96 2.05
CA GLN A 42 18.72 17.53 3.20
C GLN A 42 17.90 18.66 3.85
N GLN A 43 17.29 19.52 3.05
CA GLN A 43 16.41 20.57 3.54
C GLN A 43 15.20 19.99 4.30
N LEU A 44 14.54 18.97 3.73
CA LEU A 44 13.43 18.27 4.39
C LEU A 44 13.88 17.65 5.72
N ALA A 45 15.04 17.00 5.75
CA ALA A 45 15.61 16.41 6.97
C ALA A 45 15.95 17.47 8.03
N ALA A 46 16.47 18.63 7.62
CA ALA A 46 16.77 19.74 8.53
C ALA A 46 15.50 20.31 9.17
N VAL A 47 14.44 20.52 8.37
CA VAL A 47 13.14 20.99 8.88
C VAL A 47 12.52 19.97 9.83
N PHE A 48 12.56 18.68 9.48
CA PHE A 48 12.11 17.61 10.38
C PHE A 48 12.87 17.63 11.72
N GLY A 49 14.19 17.81 11.68
CA GLY A 49 15.03 17.92 12.86
C GLY A 49 14.64 19.10 13.76
N MET A 50 14.48 20.30 13.18
CA MET A 50 14.07 21.50 13.91
C MET A 50 12.68 21.33 14.56
N VAL A 51 11.70 20.77 13.84
CA VAL A 51 10.36 20.52 14.40
C VAL A 51 10.44 19.53 15.57
N LYS A 52 11.29 18.51 15.48
CA LYS A 52 11.44 17.54 16.56
C LYS A 52 12.12 18.14 17.81
N SER A 53 13.12 19.01 17.64
CA SER A 53 13.90 19.55 18.77
C SER A 53 13.31 20.80 19.41
N ASP A 54 12.70 21.66 18.60
CA ASP A 54 12.38 23.04 19.00
C ASP A 54 10.87 23.25 19.21
N TYR A 55 10.04 22.24 18.90
CA TYR A 55 8.60 22.33 19.13
C TYR A 55 8.26 22.23 20.62
N VAL A 56 7.20 22.95 21.00
CA VAL A 56 6.78 23.13 22.40
C VAL A 56 6.37 21.82 23.08
N GLU A 57 5.92 20.83 22.31
CA GLU A 57 5.46 19.53 22.79
C GLU A 57 6.28 18.38 22.17
N PRO A 58 6.38 17.23 22.84
CA PRO A 58 6.97 16.04 22.25
C PRO A 58 6.22 15.61 20.97
N VAL A 59 6.96 15.45 19.87
CA VAL A 59 6.41 15.08 18.57
C VAL A 59 6.61 13.59 18.29
N ASP A 60 5.57 12.91 17.81
CA ASP A 60 5.67 11.54 17.30
C ASP A 60 6.27 11.55 15.89
N GLU A 61 7.49 11.02 15.77
CA GLU A 61 8.24 10.94 14.51
C GLU A 61 7.48 10.18 13.41
N LYS A 62 6.79 9.10 13.76
CA LYS A 62 6.06 8.29 12.76
C LYS A 62 4.90 9.09 12.21
N LYS A 63 4.16 9.75 13.09
CA LYS A 63 3.06 10.64 12.70
C LYS A 63 3.57 11.79 11.83
N LEU A 64 4.66 12.44 12.22
CA LEU A 64 5.22 13.57 11.47
C LEU A 64 5.66 13.17 10.05
N ILE A 65 6.28 11.98 9.89
CA ILE A 65 6.63 11.45 8.56
C ILE A 65 5.37 11.13 7.74
N THR A 66 4.37 10.49 8.35
CA THR A 66 3.10 10.18 7.69
C THR A 66 2.38 11.45 7.21
N ASP A 67 2.35 12.49 8.05
CA ASP A 67 1.73 13.77 7.72
C ASP A 67 2.51 14.50 6.60
N ALA A 68 3.84 14.43 6.60
CA ALA A 68 4.68 14.99 5.53
C ALA A 68 4.41 14.30 4.18
N ILE A 69 4.31 12.97 4.16
CA ILE A 69 3.96 12.20 2.95
C ILE A 69 2.53 12.55 2.50
N GLY A 70 1.59 12.64 3.45
CA GLY A 70 0.21 13.06 3.17
C GLY A 70 0.13 14.44 2.52
N GLY A 71 0.88 15.42 3.04
CA GLY A 71 0.96 16.76 2.47
C GLY A 71 1.55 16.78 1.06
N MET A 72 2.61 16.01 0.80
CA MET A 72 3.19 15.90 -0.54
C MET A 72 2.19 15.34 -1.56
N VAL A 73 1.44 14.31 -1.19
CA VAL A 73 0.46 13.67 -2.09
C VAL A 73 -0.77 14.56 -2.30
N ALA A 74 -1.29 15.19 -1.24
CA ALA A 74 -2.42 16.11 -1.32
C ALA A 74 -2.11 17.37 -2.15
N GLY A 75 -0.84 17.74 -2.27
CA GLY A 75 -0.39 18.85 -3.10
C GLY A 75 -0.36 18.58 -4.61
N LEU A 76 -0.50 17.31 -5.04
CA LEU A 76 -0.48 16.96 -6.46
C LEU A 76 -1.77 17.35 -7.17
N ASP A 77 -2.91 16.96 -6.60
CA ASP A 77 -4.24 17.27 -7.12
C ASP A 77 -5.34 17.05 -6.03
N PRO A 78 -6.58 17.54 -6.24
CA PRO A 78 -7.67 17.42 -5.26
C PRO A 78 -8.17 15.99 -4.97
N HIS A 79 -7.75 15.00 -5.75
CA HIS A 79 -8.15 13.61 -5.66
C HIS A 79 -7.03 12.68 -5.15
N SER A 80 -5.79 13.17 -5.13
CA SER A 80 -4.62 12.46 -4.64
C SER A 80 -4.63 12.45 -3.11
N GLN A 81 -4.63 11.24 -2.53
CA GLN A 81 -4.57 11.04 -1.08
C GLN A 81 -3.60 9.92 -0.72
N TYR A 82 -2.83 10.14 0.34
CA TYR A 82 -1.98 9.11 0.93
C TYR A 82 -2.76 8.31 1.97
N PHE A 83 -2.67 6.97 1.89
CA PHE A 83 -3.22 6.09 2.91
C PHE A 83 -2.10 5.43 3.69
N ASP A 84 -2.09 5.64 5.01
CA ASP A 84 -1.30 4.80 5.89
C ASP A 84 -1.89 3.38 5.97
N LYS A 85 -1.16 2.44 6.59
CA LYS A 85 -1.56 1.03 6.68
C LYS A 85 -2.96 0.84 7.31
N LYS A 86 -3.32 1.67 8.29
CA LYS A 86 -4.59 1.56 9.02
C LYS A 86 -5.73 2.12 8.17
N SER A 87 -5.56 3.32 7.65
CA SER A 87 -6.51 4.03 6.80
C SER A 87 -6.76 3.29 5.50
N PHE A 88 -5.73 2.66 4.92
CA PHE A 88 -5.88 1.79 3.75
C PHE A 88 -6.71 0.55 4.05
N LYS A 89 -6.53 -0.06 5.23
CA LYS A 89 -7.34 -1.20 5.66
C LYS A 89 -8.80 -0.79 5.81
N GLU A 90 -9.07 0.34 6.48
CA GLU A 90 -10.43 0.89 6.64
C GLU A 90 -11.06 1.26 5.30
N PHE A 91 -10.32 1.93 4.42
CA PHE A 91 -10.77 2.25 3.06
C PHE A 91 -11.12 0.98 2.28
N ARG A 92 -10.23 -0.02 2.25
CA ARG A 92 -10.49 -1.29 1.59
C ARG A 92 -11.71 -1.99 2.14
N GLU A 93 -11.87 -2.01 3.45
CA GLU A 93 -13.05 -2.56 4.13
C GLU A 93 -14.34 -1.85 3.73
N GLY A 94 -14.30 -0.52 3.55
CA GLY A 94 -15.43 0.27 3.08
C GLY A 94 -15.75 0.08 1.60
N THR A 95 -14.73 0.03 0.73
CA THR A 95 -14.91 -0.11 -0.73
C THR A 95 -15.35 -1.51 -1.14
N THR A 96 -14.85 -2.55 -0.47
CA THR A 96 -15.19 -3.91 -0.89
C THR A 96 -16.56 -4.36 -0.43
N GLY A 97 -17.20 -3.65 0.52
CA GLY A 97 -18.28 -4.24 1.29
C GLY A 97 -17.74 -5.43 2.10
N LYS A 98 -18.14 -5.57 3.37
CA LYS A 98 -17.60 -6.69 4.15
C LYS A 98 -18.28 -7.98 3.72
N PHE A 99 -17.55 -8.80 2.96
CA PHE A 99 -18.00 -10.14 2.62
C PHE A 99 -17.91 -11.05 3.83
N VAL A 100 -19.05 -11.62 4.18
CA VAL A 100 -19.20 -12.56 5.28
C VAL A 100 -19.18 -13.98 4.71
N GLY A 101 -18.65 -14.97 5.45
CA GLY A 101 -18.45 -16.36 4.98
C GLY A 101 -19.71 -17.06 4.44
N VAL A 102 -20.90 -16.55 4.73
CA VAL A 102 -22.18 -17.01 4.18
C VAL A 102 -22.52 -16.43 2.79
N GLY A 103 -21.66 -15.56 2.26
CA GLY A 103 -21.79 -14.91 0.95
C GLY A 103 -22.74 -13.71 0.92
N ILE A 104 -22.70 -12.86 1.95
CA ILE A 104 -23.42 -11.58 1.98
C ILE A 104 -22.45 -10.41 2.02
N GLU A 105 -22.85 -9.33 1.36
CA GLU A 105 -22.31 -7.99 1.53
C GLU A 105 -23.16 -7.25 2.56
N ILE A 106 -22.51 -6.66 3.56
CA ILE A 106 -23.16 -5.93 4.64
C ILE A 106 -22.62 -4.51 4.79
N GLY A 107 -23.50 -3.63 5.24
CA GLY A 107 -23.23 -2.24 5.61
C GLY A 107 -23.78 -1.92 6.99
N MET A 108 -23.41 -0.77 7.54
CA MET A 108 -23.95 -0.28 8.80
C MET A 108 -24.91 0.87 8.53
N GLU A 109 -26.14 0.80 9.04
CA GLU A 109 -27.15 1.85 8.92
C GLU A 109 -27.88 1.99 10.25
N ASP A 110 -27.92 3.19 10.82
CA ASP A 110 -28.56 3.50 12.11
C ASP A 110 -28.13 2.60 13.29
N GLY A 111 -26.88 2.14 13.28
CA GLY A 111 -26.32 1.26 14.31
C GLY A 111 -26.81 -0.20 14.24
N LEU A 112 -27.42 -0.58 13.13
CA LEU A 112 -27.78 -1.94 12.77
C LEU A 112 -26.96 -2.40 11.56
N VAL A 113 -26.81 -3.72 11.43
CA VAL A 113 -26.17 -4.32 10.26
C VAL A 113 -27.23 -4.53 9.19
N LYS A 114 -27.04 -3.90 8.02
CA LYS A 114 -27.94 -3.99 6.88
C LYS A 114 -27.30 -4.84 5.79
N VAL A 115 -28.09 -5.72 5.17
CA VAL A 115 -27.68 -6.48 4.00
C VAL A 115 -27.71 -5.56 2.79
N VAL A 116 -26.54 -5.33 2.19
CA VAL A 116 -26.41 -4.55 0.96
C VAL A 116 -26.82 -5.44 -0.21
N SER A 117 -26.20 -6.61 -0.34
CA SER A 117 -26.53 -7.57 -1.39
C SER A 117 -26.08 -8.99 -1.03
N PRO A 118 -26.91 -10.02 -1.23
CA PRO A 118 -26.45 -11.41 -1.22
C PRO A 118 -25.71 -11.74 -2.53
N ILE A 119 -24.62 -12.50 -2.44
CA ILE A 119 -23.92 -13.01 -3.62
C ILE A 119 -24.76 -14.12 -4.24
N GLU A 120 -25.02 -14.04 -5.54
CA GLU A 120 -25.81 -15.04 -6.27
C GLU A 120 -25.21 -16.45 -6.11
N GLY A 121 -26.07 -17.44 -5.84
CA GLY A 121 -25.63 -18.83 -5.60
C GLY A 121 -24.92 -19.08 -4.26
N SER A 122 -24.79 -18.08 -3.37
CA SER A 122 -24.27 -18.28 -2.01
C SER A 122 -25.28 -19.00 -1.09
N PRO A 123 -24.84 -19.55 0.06
CA PRO A 123 -25.75 -20.03 1.10
C PRO A 123 -26.79 -19.00 1.52
N ALA A 124 -26.39 -17.73 1.66
CA ALA A 124 -27.29 -16.64 2.00
C ALA A 124 -28.35 -16.36 0.93
N PHE A 125 -27.97 -16.39 -0.34
CA PHE A 125 -28.91 -16.25 -1.45
C PHE A 125 -29.92 -17.39 -1.48
N ARG A 126 -29.47 -18.63 -1.25
CA ARG A 126 -30.36 -19.81 -1.14
C ARG A 126 -31.27 -19.77 0.09
N ALA A 127 -30.81 -19.12 1.16
CA ALA A 127 -31.63 -18.87 2.36
C ALA A 127 -32.69 -17.78 2.15
N GLY A 128 -32.68 -17.09 1.01
CA GLY A 128 -33.68 -16.09 0.64
C GLY A 128 -33.43 -14.70 1.23
N LEU A 129 -32.21 -14.41 1.70
CA LEU A 129 -31.82 -13.07 2.12
C LEU A 129 -31.90 -12.09 0.94
N LYS A 130 -32.32 -10.85 1.21
CA LYS A 130 -32.49 -9.81 0.21
C LYS A 130 -31.74 -8.55 0.59
N SER A 131 -31.46 -7.74 -0.44
CA SER A 131 -30.99 -6.37 -0.24
C SER A 131 -31.98 -5.59 0.62
N GLY A 132 -31.48 -4.89 1.63
CA GLY A 132 -32.28 -4.11 2.57
C GLY A 132 -32.69 -4.83 3.85
N ASP A 133 -32.43 -6.13 3.98
CA ASP A 133 -32.71 -6.86 5.21
C ASP A 133 -31.85 -6.32 6.37
N LEU A 134 -32.45 -6.20 7.56
CA LEU A 134 -31.77 -5.77 8.77
C LEU A 134 -31.47 -6.98 9.66
N ILE A 135 -30.19 -7.19 9.96
CA ILE A 135 -29.75 -8.20 10.92
C ILE A 135 -29.95 -7.62 12.31
N THR A 136 -30.74 -8.31 13.14
CA THR A 136 -31.05 -7.88 14.52
C THR A 136 -30.27 -8.67 15.57
N LYS A 137 -29.91 -9.92 15.24
CA LYS A 137 -29.09 -10.81 16.07
C LYS A 137 -28.18 -11.69 15.20
N ILE A 138 -27.02 -12.04 15.73
CA ILE A 138 -26.14 -13.10 15.22
C ILE A 138 -26.05 -14.12 16.35
N ASP A 139 -26.53 -15.34 16.09
CA ASP A 139 -26.76 -16.36 17.12
C ASP A 139 -27.62 -15.78 18.26
N ASP A 140 -27.14 -15.85 19.50
CA ASP A 140 -27.82 -15.29 20.69
C ASP A 140 -27.44 -13.83 20.98
N THR A 141 -26.56 -13.22 20.19
CA THR A 141 -26.05 -11.86 20.46
C THR A 141 -26.76 -10.81 19.61
N ALA A 142 -27.30 -9.78 20.25
CA ALA A 142 -27.85 -8.61 19.54
C ALA A 142 -26.73 -7.84 18.82
N VAL A 143 -26.98 -7.45 17.56
CA VAL A 143 -26.00 -6.67 16.77
C VAL A 143 -25.97 -5.20 17.15
N LYS A 144 -27.04 -4.69 17.76
CA LYS A 144 -27.11 -3.31 18.21
C LYS A 144 -26.01 -3.04 19.25
N GLY A 145 -25.11 -2.11 18.94
CA GLY A 145 -23.97 -1.76 19.79
C GLY A 145 -22.68 -2.53 19.51
N LEU A 146 -22.68 -3.50 18.57
CA LEU A 146 -21.45 -4.12 18.09
C LEU A 146 -20.77 -3.24 17.05
N THR A 147 -19.43 -3.30 17.00
CA THR A 147 -18.69 -2.76 15.87
C THR A 147 -18.86 -3.66 14.64
N MET A 148 -18.65 -3.09 13.46
CA MET A 148 -18.75 -3.87 12.21
C MET A 148 -17.82 -5.09 12.23
N ASP A 149 -16.60 -4.92 12.75
CA ASP A 149 -15.63 -6.00 12.87
C ASP A 149 -16.08 -7.12 13.79
N GLN A 150 -16.73 -6.77 14.91
CA GLN A 150 -17.27 -7.75 15.85
C GLN A 150 -18.42 -8.54 15.21
N ALA A 151 -19.29 -7.87 14.46
CA ALA A 151 -20.38 -8.52 13.73
C ALA A 151 -19.84 -9.47 12.66
N VAL A 152 -18.88 -9.02 11.85
CA VAL A 152 -18.24 -9.84 10.80
C VAL A 152 -17.52 -11.05 11.40
N LYS A 153 -16.78 -10.86 12.49
CA LYS A 153 -16.05 -11.95 13.14
C LYS A 153 -17.00 -13.05 13.63
N ARG A 154 -18.16 -12.68 14.17
CA ARG A 154 -19.18 -13.66 14.57
C ARG A 154 -19.77 -14.40 13.38
N MET A 155 -20.14 -13.69 12.31
CA MET A 155 -20.78 -14.32 11.15
C MET A 155 -19.81 -15.15 10.26
N ARG A 156 -18.49 -14.97 10.39
CA ARG A 156 -17.50 -15.80 9.68
C ARG A 156 -17.24 -17.16 10.33
N GLY A 157 -17.62 -17.34 11.61
CA GLY A 157 -17.34 -18.56 12.37
C GLY A 157 -15.87 -18.70 12.80
N GLU A 158 -15.56 -19.81 13.47
CA GLU A 158 -14.19 -20.24 13.74
C GLU A 158 -13.56 -20.85 12.47
N PRO A 159 -12.24 -20.69 12.26
CA PRO A 159 -11.54 -21.30 11.13
C PRO A 159 -11.53 -22.83 11.15
#